data_AF-A0AA38FV12-F1
#
_entry.id   AF-A0AA38FV12-F1
#
_cell.length_a   1.000
_cell.length_b   1.000
_cell.length_c   1.000
_cell.angle_alpha   90.00
_cell.angle_beta   90.00
_cell.angle_gamma   90.00
#
_symmetry.space_group_name_H-M   'P 1'
#
loop_
_entity.id
_entity.type
_entity.pdbx_description
1 polymer ?
#
loop_
_entity_poly.entity_id
_entity_poly.type
_entity_poly.pdbx_seq_one_letter_code
_entity_poly.pdbx_strand_id
1 'polypeptide(L)'
;MEEIQEQPQIQSNENQDLTSDTGAPEDQTVNGEKTNFKSGDRDDNFPPKVDSELEVLHEIVTKQIIKLGHGNKPSQNSTCF
;
A
#
# COMPACT_ATOMS: atom_id res chain seq x y z
N MET A 1 29.63 12.52 -29.84
CA MET A 1 28.67 12.82 -28.76
C MET A 1 27.32 12.39 -29.30
N GLU A 2 26.72 11.39 -28.67
CA GLU A 2 25.43 10.84 -29.12
C GLU A 2 24.32 11.85 -28.88
N GLU A 3 23.44 11.95 -29.88
CA GLU A 3 22.29 12.84 -29.94
C GLU A 3 21.17 12.24 -29.09
N ILE A 4 20.86 12.89 -27.97
CA ILE A 4 19.77 12.46 -27.08
C ILE A 4 18.46 12.98 -27.67
N GLN A 5 17.62 12.06 -28.12
CA GLN A 5 16.28 12.35 -28.60
C GLN A 5 15.38 12.75 -27.42
N GLU A 6 15.09 14.04 -27.28
CA GLU A 6 14.12 14.56 -26.30
C GLU A 6 12.70 14.02 -26.59
N GLN A 7 12.11 13.36 -25.60
CA GLN A 7 10.67 13.07 -25.59
C GLN A 7 9.90 14.30 -25.07
N PRO A 8 8.75 14.66 -25.67
CA PRO A 8 7.98 15.83 -25.24
C PRO A 8 7.35 15.63 -23.86
N GLN A 9 7.59 16.57 -22.96
CA GLN A 9 6.94 16.71 -21.66
C GLN A 9 5.47 17.11 -21.87
N ILE A 10 4.52 16.25 -21.47
CA ILE A 10 3.10 16.62 -21.42
C ILE A 10 2.86 17.37 -20.10
N GLN A 11 2.68 18.68 -20.20
CA GLN A 11 2.19 19.55 -19.13
C GLN A 11 0.68 19.75 -19.22
N SER A 12 0.10 20.08 -18.06
CA SER A 12 -1.22 20.70 -17.78
C SER A 12 -2.43 19.76 -17.56
N ASN A 13 -2.93 19.71 -16.32
CA ASN A 13 -3.94 20.68 -15.89
C ASN A 13 -4.11 20.68 -14.36
N GLU A 14 -3.86 21.85 -13.78
CA GLU A 14 -4.24 22.23 -12.43
C GLU A 14 -5.76 22.46 -12.41
N ASN A 15 -6.49 21.73 -11.58
CA ASN A 15 -7.73 22.24 -11.02
C ASN A 15 -7.56 22.24 -9.50
N GLN A 16 -7.11 23.40 -9.01
CA GLN A 16 -7.24 23.78 -7.61
C GLN A 16 -8.71 24.18 -7.40
N ASP A 17 -9.40 23.50 -6.48
CA ASP A 17 -10.54 24.10 -5.79
C ASP A 17 -10.14 24.31 -4.34
N LEU A 18 -9.99 25.58 -3.97
CA LEU A 18 -9.62 26.06 -2.65
C LEU A 18 -10.90 26.36 -1.88
N THR A 19 -11.18 25.61 -0.82
CA THR A 19 -11.96 26.12 0.30
C THR A 19 -11.22 25.85 1.61
N SER A 20 -10.72 26.95 2.19
CA SER A 20 -10.10 27.03 3.50
C SER A 20 -11.11 26.81 4.63
N ASP A 21 -10.76 25.99 5.63
CA ASP A 21 -11.12 26.30 7.01
C ASP A 21 -9.98 25.91 7.97
N THR A 22 -9.71 26.80 8.90
CA THR A 22 -8.64 26.70 9.90
C THR A 22 -9.14 25.89 11.08
N GLY A 23 -8.55 24.73 11.37
CA GLY A 23 -8.81 23.99 12.60
C GLY A 23 -7.82 22.86 12.82
N ALA A 24 -6.95 23.03 13.84
CA ALA A 24 -6.14 22.08 14.62
C ALA A 24 -5.55 20.80 13.95
N PRO A 25 -4.29 20.42 14.28
CA PRO A 25 -3.86 19.05 14.05
C PRO A 25 -4.65 18.15 15.00
N GLU A 26 -5.77 17.62 14.51
CA GLU A 26 -6.42 16.48 15.13
C GLU A 26 -5.45 15.32 15.03
N ASP A 27 -4.82 14.99 16.14
CA ASP A 27 -4.01 13.79 16.34
C ASP A 27 -4.93 12.60 16.09
N GLN A 28 -5.05 12.20 14.81
CA GLN A 28 -5.82 11.03 14.39
C GLN A 28 -5.10 9.80 14.94
N THR A 29 -5.40 9.52 16.21
CA THR A 29 -4.99 8.30 16.88
C THR A 29 -5.67 7.17 16.13
N VAL A 30 -4.92 6.51 15.25
CA VAL A 30 -5.35 5.27 14.61
C VAL A 30 -5.45 4.23 15.72
N ASN A 31 -6.65 4.12 16.29
CA ASN A 31 -7.00 3.03 17.19
C ASN A 31 -6.90 1.74 16.38
N GLY A 32 -5.75 1.08 16.45
CA GLY A 32 -5.49 -0.18 15.76
C GLY A 32 -6.54 -1.19 16.17
N GLU A 33 -7.52 -1.44 15.30
CA GLU A 33 -8.56 -2.42 15.53
C GLU A 33 -7.89 -3.79 15.67
N LYS A 34 -7.94 -4.35 16.89
CA LYS A 34 -7.39 -5.66 17.20
C LYS A 34 -8.33 -6.72 16.61
N THR A 35 -8.16 -7.02 15.33
CA THR A 35 -8.79 -8.19 14.71
C THR A 35 -8.32 -9.44 15.45
N ASN A 36 -9.24 -10.12 16.13
CA ASN A 36 -8.95 -11.33 16.89
C ASN A 36 -8.61 -12.47 15.93
N PHE A 37 -7.31 -12.72 15.75
CA PHE A 37 -6.87 -13.92 15.07
C PHE A 37 -7.24 -15.12 15.94
N LYS A 38 -8.08 -16.02 15.43
CA LYS A 38 -8.24 -17.33 16.05
C LYS A 38 -6.88 -18.03 16.01
N SER A 39 -6.17 -18.02 17.14
CA SER A 39 -5.03 -18.91 17.37
C SER A 39 -5.58 -20.33 17.53
N GLY A 40 -5.99 -20.96 16.42
CA GLY A 40 -5.85 -22.41 16.35
C GLY A 40 -4.36 -22.74 16.50
N ASP A 41 -4.03 -23.94 16.99
CA ASP A 41 -2.66 -24.40 17.23
C ASP A 41 -1.74 -23.94 16.11
N ARG A 42 -1.03 -22.84 16.35
CA ARG A 42 -0.11 -22.25 15.39
C ARG A 42 1.09 -23.14 15.44
N ASP A 43 1.16 -24.07 14.50
CA ASP A 43 2.40 -24.77 14.26
C ASP A 43 3.36 -23.79 13.61
N ASP A 44 4.08 -23.05 14.47
CA ASP A 44 5.03 -22.01 14.07
C ASP A 44 6.19 -22.57 13.21
N ASN A 45 6.26 -23.89 13.03
CA ASN A 45 7.26 -24.55 12.19
C ASN A 45 6.86 -24.66 10.71
N PHE A 46 5.59 -24.42 10.36
CA PHE A 46 5.12 -24.54 8.98
C PHE A 46 4.55 -23.23 8.43
N PRO A 47 4.61 -23.03 7.11
CA PRO A 47 3.94 -21.90 6.48
C PRO A 47 2.44 -21.86 6.82
N PRO A 48 1.86 -20.66 7.01
CA PRO A 48 0.45 -20.54 7.33
C PRO A 48 -0.42 -21.08 6.21
N LYS A 49 -1.41 -21.90 6.56
CA LYS A 49 -2.48 -22.29 5.63
C LYS A 49 -3.38 -21.09 5.42
N VAL A 50 -3.58 -20.71 4.16
CA VAL A 50 -4.45 -19.60 3.77
C VAL A 50 -5.28 -20.03 2.56
N ASP A 51 -6.56 -19.73 2.61
CA ASP A 51 -7.59 -20.05 1.61
C ASP A 51 -8.02 -18.83 0.79
N SER A 52 -7.39 -17.67 1.01
CA SER A 52 -7.65 -16.47 0.24
C SER A 52 -7.18 -16.58 -1.21
N GLU A 53 -7.84 -15.80 -2.06
CA GLU A 53 -7.52 -15.74 -3.48
C GLU A 53 -6.08 -15.27 -3.74
N LEU A 54 -5.53 -15.75 -4.85
CA LEU A 54 -4.19 -15.40 -5.30
C LEU A 54 -4.22 -14.12 -6.14
N GLU A 55 -3.50 -13.09 -5.69
CA GLU A 55 -3.19 -11.89 -6.48
C GLU A 55 -1.84 -12.11 -7.21
N VAL A 56 -1.82 -11.97 -8.53
CA VAL A 56 -0.57 -12.01 -9.32
C VAL A 56 0.12 -10.65 -9.23
N LEU A 57 1.33 -10.60 -8.68
CA LEU A 57 2.14 -9.38 -8.57
C LEU A 57 3.17 -9.25 -9.70
N HIS A 58 3.68 -10.39 -10.16
CA HIS A 58 4.62 -10.55 -11.27
C HIS A 58 4.45 -11.96 -11.86
N GLU A 59 4.99 -12.24 -13.05
CA GLU A 59 4.84 -13.52 -13.76
C GLU A 59 5.11 -14.77 -12.90
N ILE A 60 6.03 -14.68 -11.93
CA ILE A 60 6.45 -15.77 -11.04
C ILE A 60 6.19 -15.47 -9.55
N VAL A 61 5.44 -14.40 -9.25
CA VAL A 61 5.18 -13.98 -7.86
C VAL A 61 3.69 -13.76 -7.65
N THR A 62 3.11 -14.54 -6.74
CA THR A 62 1.71 -14.44 -6.31
C THR A 62 1.61 -14.19 -4.82
N LYS A 63 0.53 -13.55 -4.38
CA LYS A 63 0.28 -13.21 -2.97
C LYS A 63 -1.09 -13.73 -2.54
N GLN A 64 -1.14 -14.33 -1.34
CA GLN A 64 -2.37 -14.60 -0.60
C GLN A 64 -2.41 -13.71 0.63
N ILE A 65 -3.52 -13.01 0.84
CA ILE A 65 -3.67 -12.09 1.96
C ILE A 65 -4.20 -12.88 3.17
N ILE A 66 -3.42 -12.90 4.26
CA ILE A 66 -3.83 -13.52 5.54
C ILE A 66 -4.58 -12.50 6.40
N LYS A 67 -4.14 -11.24 6.36
CA LYS A 67 -4.76 -10.11 7.06
C LYS A 67 -4.68 -8.86 6.21
N LEU A 68 -5.79 -8.11 6.11
CA LEU A 68 -5.80 -6.81 5.44
C LEU A 68 -5.03 -5.77 6.25
N GLY A 69 -4.21 -5.00 5.55
CA GLY A 69 -3.59 -3.78 6.07
C GLY A 69 -4.41 -2.54 5.73
N HIS A 70 -4.08 -1.42 6.36
CA HIS A 70 -4.67 -0.11 6.08
C HIS A 70 -3.69 0.79 5.32
N GLY A 71 -4.21 1.84 4.67
CA GLY A 71 -3.40 2.79 3.90
C GLY A 71 -3.16 2.36 2.45
N ASN A 72 -2.37 3.17 1.74
CA ASN A 72 -2.08 2.95 0.33
C ASN A 72 -0.85 2.05 0.14
N LYS A 73 -0.78 1.37 -1.02
CA LYS A 73 0.42 0.63 -1.44
C LYS A 73 1.63 1.59 -1.50
N PRO A 74 2.85 1.14 -1.15
CA PRO A 74 4.03 2.00 -1.19
C PRO A 74 4.35 2.46 -2.62
N SER A 75 4.88 3.68 -2.75
CA SER A 75 5.42 4.18 -4.02
C SER A 75 6.84 3.63 -4.28
N GLN A 76 7.29 3.70 -5.53
CA GLN A 76 8.65 3.28 -5.89
C GLN A 76 9.70 4.02 -5.04
N ASN A 77 10.70 3.28 -4.54
CA ASN A 77 11.78 3.77 -3.66
C ASN A 77 11.36 4.17 -2.23
N SER A 78 10.14 3.81 -1.77
CA SER A 78 9.76 3.96 -0.36
C SER A 78 10.56 3.01 0.55
N THR A 79 11.00 3.49 1.72
CA THR A 79 11.60 2.64 2.77
C THR A 79 10.51 1.82 3.46
N CYS A 80 10.62 0.49 3.41
CA CYS A 80 9.71 -0.44 4.08
C CYS A 80 10.44 -1.08 5.28
N PHE A 81 9.76 -1.16 6.43
CA PHE A 81 10.28 -1.74 7.68
C PHE A 81 9.58 -3.05 8.01
#